data_AF-A0A3D5VHK4-F1
#
_entry.id   AF-A0A3D5VHK4-F1
#
_cell.length_a   1.000
_cell.length_b   1.000
_cell.length_c   1.000
_cell.angle_alpha   90.00
_cell.angle_beta   90.00
_cell.angle_gamma   90.00
#
_symmetry.space_group_name_H-M   'P 1'
#
loop_
_entity.id
_entity.type
_entity.pdbx_description
1 polymer ?
#
loop_
_entity_poly.entity_id
_entity_poly.type
_entity_poly.pdbx_seq_one_letter_code
_entity_poly.pdbx_strand_id
1 'polypeptide(L)' 'NPINQIVGYLISADPAYITSHNNARNLIRKIERDDILEELVSTYLAGVK' A
#
# COMPACT_ATOMS: atom_id res chain seq x y z
N ASN A 1 5.79 12.06 -4.44
CA ASN A 1 6.39 11.36 -3.29
C ASN A 1 5.69 10.00 -3.15
N PRO A 2 6.38 8.87 -3.40
CA PRO A 2 5.79 7.53 -3.32
C PRO A 2 5.26 7.17 -1.93
N ILE A 3 5.91 7.61 -0.86
CA ILE A 3 5.47 7.32 0.52
C ILE A 3 4.10 7.94 0.76
N ASN A 4 3.92 9.23 0.45
CA ASN A 4 2.63 9.90 0.66
C ASN A 4 1.50 9.28 -0.19
N GLN A 5 1.80 8.76 -1.37
CA GLN A 5 0.83 8.05 -2.21
C GLN A 5 0.37 6.74 -1.56
N ILE A 6 1.32 5.94 -1.06
CA ILE A 6 1.01 4.69 -0.37
C ILE A 6 0.25 4.97 0.92
N VAL A 7 0.69 5.93 1.74
CA VAL A 7 0.00 6.32 2.98
C VAL A 7 -1.41 6.82 2.69
N GLY A 8 -1.59 7.69 1.70
CA GLY A 8 -2.90 8.20 1.30
C GLY A 8 -3.84 7.09 0.84
N TYR A 9 -3.34 6.13 0.05
CA TYR A 9 -4.09 4.96 -0.37
C TYR A 9 -4.49 4.07 0.82
N LEU A 10 -3.57 3.76 1.73
CA LEU A 10 -3.85 2.92 2.90
C LEU A 10 -4.92 3.53 3.81
N ILE A 11 -4.90 4.84 4.01
CA ILE A 11 -5.89 5.55 4.85
C ILE A 11 -7.25 5.65 4.15
N SER A 12 -7.28 6.02 2.88
CA SER A 12 -8.53 6.38 2.17
C SER A 12 -9.17 5.23 1.38
N ALA A 13 -8.41 4.19 1.03
CA ALA A 13 -8.73 3.21 -0.01
C ALA A 13 -8.96 3.79 -1.42
N ASP A 14 -8.70 5.09 -1.65
CA ASP A 14 -8.89 5.70 -2.97
C ASP A 14 -7.72 5.36 -3.92
N PRO A 15 -7.94 4.56 -4.98
CA PRO A 15 -6.89 4.20 -5.93
C PRO A 15 -6.33 5.38 -6.73
N ALA A 16 -6.96 6.57 -6.68
CA ALA A 16 -6.42 7.78 -7.30
C ALA A 16 -5.07 8.21 -6.72
N TYR A 17 -4.77 7.83 -5.47
CA TYR A 17 -3.45 8.07 -4.85
C TYR A 17 -2.32 7.31 -5.54
N ILE A 18 -2.61 6.20 -6.21
CA ILE A 18 -1.60 5.38 -6.90
C ILE A 18 -1.58 5.71 -8.39
N THR A 19 -0.41 5.99 -8.94
CA THR A 19 -0.27 6.25 -10.38
C THR A 19 -0.53 4.99 -11.23
N SER A 20 -0.88 5.18 -12.50
CA SER A 20 -1.03 4.07 -13.46
C SER A 20 0.28 3.58 -14.06
N HIS A 21 1.43 4.15 -13.67
CA HIS A 21 2.74 3.76 -14.20
C HIS A 21 2.98 2.25 -13.95
N ASN A 22 3.44 1.52 -14.97
CA ASN A 22 3.63 0.07 -14.93
C ASN A 22 2.42 -0.71 -14.38
N ASN A 23 1.20 -0.23 -14.67
CA ASN A 23 -0.04 -0.87 -14.23
C ASN A 23 -0.23 -0.92 -12.69
N ALA A 24 0.52 -0.11 -11.93
CA ALA A 24 0.55 -0.18 -10.46
C ALA A 24 -0.84 0.00 -9.82
N ARG A 25 -1.64 0.96 -10.28
CA ARG A 25 -3.03 1.16 -9.79
C ARG A 25 -3.91 -0.07 -9.97
N ASN A 26 -3.75 -0.82 -11.05
CA ASN A 26 -4.56 -2.02 -11.26
C ASN A 26 -4.01 -3.22 -10.47
N LEU A 27 -2.70 -3.28 -10.25
CA LEU A 27 -2.09 -4.32 -9.43
C LEU A 27 -2.50 -4.20 -7.96
N ILE A 28 -2.43 -3.00 -7.39
CA ILE A 28 -2.76 -2.80 -5.98
C ILE A 28 -4.23 -3.05 -5.65
N ARG A 29 -5.14 -2.80 -6.61
CA ARG A 29 -6.59 -3.09 -6.47
C ARG A 29 -6.94 -4.58 -6.47
N LYS A 30 -5.98 -5.46 -6.76
CA LYS A 30 -6.18 -6.92 -6.72
C LYS A 30 -5.80 -7.53 -5.37
N ILE A 31 -5.25 -6.72 -4.46
CA ILE A 31 -4.78 -7.15 -3.16
C ILE A 31 -5.72 -6.52 -2.14
N GLU A 32 -6.17 -7.30 -1.16
CA GLU A 32 -6.96 -6.76 -0.07
C GLU A 32 -6.08 -5.82 0.77
N ARG A 33 -6.63 -4.68 1.17
CA ARG A 33 -5.85 -3.67 1.89
C ARG A 33 -5.34 -4.19 3.23
N ASP A 34 -6.11 -5.06 3.86
CA ASP A 34 -5.76 -5.67 5.14
C ASP A 34 -4.53 -6.58 4.99
N ASP A 35 -4.37 -7.29 3.87
CA ASP A 35 -3.16 -8.07 3.54
C ASP A 35 -1.92 -7.16 3.46
N ILE A 36 -2.06 -5.98 2.84
CA ILE A 36 -0.97 -5.01 2.74
C ILE A 36 -0.59 -4.50 4.13
N LEU A 37 -1.57 -4.17 4.97
CA LEU A 37 -1.33 -3.68 6.32
C LEU A 37 -0.70 -4.75 7.21
N GLU A 38 -1.17 -5.99 7.13
CA GLU A 38 -0.62 -7.12 7.87
C GLU A 38 0.86 -7.34 7.53
N GLU A 39 1.21 -7.36 6.25
CA GLU A 39 2.60 -7.52 5.80
C GLU A 39 3.49 -6.35 6.26
N LEU A 40 2.98 -5.12 6.21
CA LEU A 40 3.72 -3.94 6.68
C LEU A 40 3.99 -4.00 8.19
N VAL A 41 2.98 -4.37 8.98
CA VAL A 41 3.10 -4.46 10.45
C VAL A 41 3.99 -5.64 10.85
N SER A 42 3.84 -6.80 10.22
CA SER A 42 4.65 -7.98 10.50
C SER A 42 6.13 -7.72 10.19
N THR A 43 6.42 -7.09 9.04
CA THR A 43 7.78 -6.70 8.63
C THR A 43 8.38 -5.68 9.60
N TYR A 44 7.61 -4.67 10.00
CA TYR A 44 8.06 -3.67 10.97
C TYR A 44 8.46 -4.32 12.29
N LEU A 45 7.59 -5.17 12.86
CA LEU A 45 7.86 -5.87 14.12
C LEU A 45 9.03 -6.86 14.01
N ALA A 46 9.24 -7.49 12.85
CA ALA A 46 10.38 -8.38 12.63
C ALA A 46 11.73 -7.64 12.65
N GLY A 47 11.75 -6.38 12.21
CA GLY A 47 12.92 -5.49 12.27
C GLY A 47 13.17 -4.82 13.62
N VAL A 48 12.24 -4.95 14.57
CA VAL A 48 12.33 -4.37 15.93
C VAL A 48 13.06 -5.33 16.90
N LYS A 49 13.92 -6.21 16.38
CA LYS A 49 14.78 -7.09 17.19
C LYS A 49 16.10 -6.44 17.54
#